data_AF-A0A7C6LDK5-F1
#
_entry.id   AF-A0A7C6LDK5-F1
#
_cell.length_a   1.000
_cell.length_b   1.000
_cell.length_c   1.000
_cell.angle_alpha   90.00
_cell.angle_beta   90.00
_cell.angle_gamma   90.00
#
_symmetry.space_group_name_H-M   'P 1'
#
loop_
_entity.id
_entity.type
_entity.pdbx_description
1 polymer ?
#
loop_
_entity_poly.entity_id
_entity_poly.type
_entity_poly.pdbx_seq_one_letter_code
_entity_poly.pdbx_strand_id
1 'polypeptide(L)'
;MYSTSKGVGGYILAFLGISILLVVVDQVSKQLVRSMMVPGETIPLVPNIFHLTYVQNPGAAFGILAHRTNLFIIITLAVIVLILLFLWRTSREQKMLKTALALQLGGAVGNLIDRLLLGHVTDFFDFRIWPVFNIADMAVVLGVILLCWEILKSSPEKKKQEFR
;
A
#
# COMPACT_ATOMS: atom_id res chain seq x y z
N MET A 1 2.58 21.47 36.32
CA MET A 1 3.68 21.40 35.34
C MET A 1 3.18 20.59 34.15
N TYR A 2 2.89 21.24 33.02
CA TYR A 2 2.25 20.62 31.85
C TYR A 2 3.18 19.58 31.22
N SER A 3 2.85 18.30 31.36
CA SER A 3 3.54 17.21 30.66
C SER A 3 3.22 17.28 29.17
N THR A 4 4.24 17.66 28.41
CA THR A 4 4.21 17.92 26.97
C THR A 4 3.67 16.74 26.15
N SER A 5 2.64 17.03 25.35
CA SER A 5 2.20 16.58 23.99
C SER A 5 3.03 15.60 23.13
N LYS A 6 4.21 15.12 23.56
CA LYS A 6 5.12 14.28 22.76
C LYS A 6 4.57 12.88 22.41
N GLY A 7 3.44 12.47 23.00
CA GLY A 7 2.86 11.14 22.80
C GLY A 7 1.95 10.98 21.58
N VAL A 8 1.25 12.02 21.11
CA VAL A 8 0.30 11.93 19.97
C VAL A 8 0.96 12.32 18.66
N GLY A 9 1.66 13.45 18.65
CA GLY A 9 2.28 13.98 17.44
C GLY A 9 3.30 13.02 16.83
N GLY A 10 4.13 12.38 17.66
CA GLY A 10 5.24 11.56 17.17
C GLY A 10 4.82 10.39 16.28
N TYR A 11 3.78 9.63 16.67
CA TYR A 11 3.34 8.49 15.85
C TYR A 11 2.51 8.91 14.64
N ILE A 12 1.76 10.03 14.72
CA ILE A 12 1.03 10.55 13.56
C ILE A 12 2.05 11.02 12.52
N LEU A 13 3.12 11.71 12.94
CA LEU A 13 4.22 12.11 12.07
C LEU A 13 4.92 10.89 11.46
N ALA A 14 5.16 9.83 12.24
CA ALA A 14 5.75 8.59 11.70
C ALA A 14 4.82 7.92 10.68
N PHE A 15 3.52 7.81 10.99
CA PHE A 15 2.51 7.27 10.09
C PHE A 15 2.48 8.05 8.77
N LEU A 16 2.31 9.38 8.84
CA LEU A 16 2.28 10.25 7.67
C LEU A 16 3.61 10.20 6.91
N GLY A 17 4.74 10.20 7.61
CA GLY A 17 6.07 10.11 7.01
C GLY A 17 6.25 8.82 6.21
N ILE A 18 5.86 7.67 6.75
CA ILE A 18 5.89 6.39 6.03
C ILE A 18 4.97 6.42 4.81
N SER A 19 3.71 6.86 4.98
CA SER A 19 2.75 6.89 3.87
C SER A 19 3.20 7.84 2.75
N ILE A 20 3.69 9.04 3.08
CA ILE A 20 4.16 10.03 2.11
C ILE A 20 5.41 9.49 1.39
N LEU A 21 6.37 8.92 2.13
CA LEU A 21 7.56 8.34 1.53
C LEU A 21 7.21 7.25 0.52
N LEU A 22 6.28 6.37 0.85
CA LEU A 22 5.80 5.33 -0.07
C LEU A 22 5.14 5.91 -1.31
N VAL A 23 4.27 6.92 -1.17
CA VAL A 23 3.64 7.59 -2.31
C VAL A 23 4.70 8.22 -3.21
N VAL A 24 5.70 8.89 -2.64
CA VAL A 24 6.80 9.51 -3.41
C VAL A 24 7.59 8.45 -4.16
N VAL A 25 8.01 7.38 -3.47
CA VAL A 25 8.79 6.29 -4.10
C VAL A 25 7.99 5.59 -5.20
N ASP A 26 6.71 5.31 -4.97
CA ASP A 26 5.82 4.72 -5.98
C ASP A 26 5.67 5.62 -7.21
N GLN A 27 5.33 6.91 -7.00
CA GLN A 27 5.11 7.86 -8.09
C GLN A 27 6.39 8.16 -8.88
N VAL A 28 7.54 8.28 -8.21
CA VAL A 28 8.84 8.41 -8.89
C VAL A 28 9.15 7.18 -9.73
N SER A 29 8.96 5.98 -9.19
CA SER A 29 9.24 4.73 -9.91
C SER A 29 8.35 4.57 -11.13
N LYS A 30 7.04 4.85 -10.99
CA LYS A 30 6.09 4.83 -12.10
C LYS A 30 6.44 5.89 -13.16
N GLN A 31 6.82 7.09 -12.74
CA GLN A 31 7.21 8.15 -13.66
C GLN A 31 8.47 7.78 -14.46
N LEU A 32 9.45 7.15 -13.82
CA LEU A 32 10.65 6.66 -14.51
C LEU A 32 10.29 5.66 -15.60
N VAL A 33 9.46 4.65 -15.28
CA VAL A 33 8.98 3.66 -16.27
C VAL A 33 8.27 4.34 -17.44
N ARG A 34 7.32 5.24 -17.16
CA ARG A 34 6.58 5.99 -18.21
C ARG A 34 7.49 6.86 -19.08
N SER A 35 8.61 7.34 -18.55
CA SER A 35 9.55 8.20 -19.28
C SER A 35 10.60 7.45 -20.08
N MET A 36 10.86 6.19 -19.74
CA MET A 36 11.95 5.39 -20.31
C MET A 36 11.46 4.24 -21.20
N MET A 37 10.18 3.86 -21.09
CA MET A 37 9.62 2.70 -21.77
C MET A 37 8.35 3.05 -22.53
N VAL A 38 8.04 2.28 -23.57
CA VAL A 38 6.74 2.31 -24.25
C VAL A 38 5.78 1.26 -23.66
N PRO A 39 4.45 1.50 -23.60
CA PRO A 39 3.52 0.49 -23.11
C PRO A 39 3.66 -0.85 -23.82
N GLY A 40 3.76 -1.94 -23.06
CA GLY A 40 4.00 -3.30 -23.55
C GLY A 40 5.48 -3.68 -23.68
N GLU A 41 6.41 -2.72 -23.58
CA GLU A 41 7.84 -3.00 -23.59
C GLU A 41 8.26 -3.84 -22.37
N THR A 42 9.19 -4.77 -22.59
CA THR A 42 9.72 -5.68 -21.57
C THR A 42 11.25 -5.65 -21.60
N ILE A 43 11.86 -5.32 -20.47
CA ILE A 43 13.32 -5.32 -20.26
C ILE A 43 13.66 -6.47 -19.28
N PRO A 44 14.38 -7.51 -19.70
CA PRO A 44 14.79 -8.59 -18.80
C PRO A 44 15.88 -8.11 -17.83
N LEU A 45 15.63 -8.23 -16.53
CA LEU A 45 16.63 -7.97 -15.48
C LEU A 45 17.31 -9.27 -15.02
N VAL A 46 16.52 -10.34 -14.88
CA VAL A 46 16.99 -11.72 -14.69
C VAL A 46 16.29 -12.58 -15.75
N PRO A 47 17.02 -13.13 -16.73
CA PRO A 47 16.43 -13.87 -17.84
C PRO A 47 15.44 -14.94 -17.35
N ASN A 48 14.23 -14.94 -17.94
CA ASN A 48 13.12 -15.84 -17.63
C ASN A 48 12.53 -15.76 -16.21
N ILE A 49 13.05 -14.93 -15.30
CA ILE A 49 12.59 -14.85 -13.90
C ILE A 49 12.00 -13.48 -13.59
N PHE A 50 12.72 -12.39 -13.86
CA PHE A 50 12.32 -11.05 -13.42
C PHE A 50 12.59 -10.01 -14.50
N HIS A 51 11.55 -9.26 -14.84
CA HIS A 51 11.56 -8.29 -15.92
C HIS A 51 10.94 -6.98 -15.42
N LEU A 52 11.31 -5.89 -16.08
CA LEU A 52 10.52 -4.67 -16.08
C LEU A 52 9.60 -4.71 -17.30
N THR A 53 8.30 -4.79 -17.09
CA THR A 53 7.30 -4.86 -18.16
C THR A 53 6.31 -3.72 -17.98
N TYR A 54 6.34 -2.71 -18.85
CA TYR A 54 5.44 -1.56 -18.68
C TYR A 54 4.00 -1.93 -19.07
N VAL A 55 3.14 -2.08 -18.06
CA VAL A 55 1.71 -2.37 -18.22
C VAL A 55 0.86 -1.17 -17.78
N GLN A 56 -0.09 -0.78 -18.61
CA GLN A 56 -1.17 0.15 -18.25
C GLN A 56 -2.37 -0.68 -17.79
N ASN A 57 -2.66 -0.66 -16.49
CA ASN A 57 -3.68 -1.50 -15.88
C ASN A 57 -4.97 -0.71 -15.62
N PRO A 58 -6.02 -0.85 -16.46
CA PRO A 58 -7.32 -0.19 -16.26
C PRO A 58 -8.22 -0.90 -15.25
N GLY A 59 -7.78 -2.02 -14.66
CA GLY A 59 -8.57 -2.90 -13.81
C GLY A 59 -7.92 -3.20 -12.46
N ALA A 60 -8.22 -4.39 -11.93
CA ALA A 60 -7.49 -5.03 -10.83
C ALA A 60 -6.66 -6.22 -11.36
N ALA A 61 -6.03 -6.97 -10.44
CA ALA A 61 -5.36 -8.21 -10.76
C ALA A 61 -6.23 -9.12 -11.66
N PHE A 62 -5.59 -9.80 -12.61
CA PHE A 62 -6.22 -10.71 -13.58
C PHE A 62 -7.26 -10.06 -14.52
N GLY A 63 -7.26 -8.73 -14.68
CA GLY A 63 -8.17 -8.02 -15.59
C GLY A 63 -9.63 -7.99 -15.13
N ILE A 64 -9.91 -8.41 -13.90
CA ILE A 64 -11.25 -8.35 -13.31
C ILE A 64 -11.68 -6.88 -13.23
N LEU A 65 -12.91 -6.60 -13.71
CA LEU A 65 -13.51 -5.25 -13.74
C LEU A 65 -12.73 -4.21 -14.58
N ALA A 66 -12.04 -4.63 -15.64
CA ALA A 66 -11.44 -3.71 -16.61
C ALA A 66 -12.46 -2.63 -17.05
N HIS A 67 -11.99 -1.39 -17.21
CA HIS A 67 -12.80 -0.21 -17.56
C HIS A 67 -13.83 0.22 -16.50
N ARG A 68 -13.76 -0.31 -15.27
CA ARG A 68 -14.51 0.18 -14.12
C ARG A 68 -13.64 1.06 -13.22
N THR A 69 -12.81 1.94 -13.78
CA THR A 69 -11.91 2.82 -13.03
C THR A 69 -12.64 3.59 -11.92
N ASN A 70 -13.87 4.08 -12.19
CA ASN A 70 -14.70 4.77 -11.19
C ASN A 70 -15.04 3.88 -9.99
N LEU A 71 -15.29 2.59 -10.19
CA LEU A 71 -15.55 1.65 -9.09
C LEU A 71 -14.31 1.50 -8.21
N PHE A 72 -13.12 1.37 -8.81
CA PHE A 72 -11.86 1.30 -8.06
C PHE A 72 -11.56 2.57 -7.30
N ILE A 73 -11.83 3.74 -7.87
CA ILE A 73 -11.70 5.03 -7.18
C ILE A 73 -12.61 5.04 -5.93
N ILE A 74 -13.89 4.68 -6.09
CA ILE A 74 -14.86 4.66 -4.97
C ILE A 74 -14.40 3.68 -3.87
N ILE A 75 -14.02 2.46 -4.24
CA ILE A 75 -13.54 1.45 -3.28
C ILE A 75 -12.27 1.95 -2.57
N THR A 76 -11.32 2.52 -3.31
CA THR A 76 -10.05 2.99 -2.73
C THR A 76 -10.30 4.16 -1.77
N LEU A 77 -11.19 5.09 -2.11
CA LEU A 77 -11.60 6.17 -1.21
C LEU A 77 -12.27 5.62 0.07
N ALA A 78 -13.15 4.62 -0.06
CA ALA A 78 -13.76 3.97 1.10
C ALA A 78 -12.69 3.30 1.99
N VAL A 79 -11.72 2.59 1.40
CA VAL A 79 -10.60 1.99 2.14
C VAL A 79 -9.75 3.04 2.84
N ILE A 80 -9.42 4.16 2.19
CA ILE A 80 -8.69 5.27 2.81
C ILE A 80 -9.45 5.81 4.03
N VAL A 81 -10.76 6.05 3.90
CA VAL A 81 -11.60 6.49 5.02
C VAL A 81 -11.56 5.47 6.16
N LEU A 82 -11.71 4.18 5.87
CA LEU A 82 -11.63 3.12 6.88
C LEU A 82 -10.27 3.08 7.60
N ILE A 83 -9.17 3.23 6.86
CA ILE A 83 -7.82 3.29 7.43
C ILE A 83 -7.68 4.47 8.40
N LEU A 84 -8.16 5.65 8.00
CA LEU A 84 -8.10 6.86 8.84
C LEU A 84 -8.96 6.72 10.11
N LEU A 85 -10.16 6.15 9.99
CA LEU A 85 -11.03 5.85 11.13
C LEU A 85 -10.41 4.83 12.08
N PHE A 86 -9.79 3.78 11.55
CA PHE A 86 -9.08 2.79 12.35
C PHE A 86 -7.86 3.39 13.06
N LEU A 87 -7.09 4.24 12.38
CA LEU A 87 -5.96 4.94 12.97
C LEU A 87 -6.39 5.77 14.20
N TRP A 88 -7.54 6.44 14.13
CA TRP A 88 -8.08 7.24 15.23
C TRP A 88 -8.46 6.41 16.45
N ARG A 89 -8.87 5.14 16.25
CA ARG A 89 -9.19 4.19 17.33
C ARG A 89 -7.98 3.42 17.84
N THR A 90 -6.83 3.52 17.17
CA THR A 90 -5.63 2.74 17.48
C THR A 90 -4.84 3.37 18.64
N SER A 91 -4.56 2.57 19.68
CA SER A 91 -3.78 3.01 20.85
C SER A 91 -2.37 3.49 20.47
N ARG A 92 -1.78 4.36 21.31
CA ARG A 92 -0.42 4.89 21.12
C ARG A 92 0.64 3.79 20.99
N GLU A 93 0.45 2.69 21.70
CA GLU A 93 1.42 1.60 21.85
C GLU A 93 1.43 0.60 20.69
N GLN A 94 0.37 0.59 19.86
CA GLN A 94 0.21 -0.34 18.74
C GLN A 94 1.00 0.12 17.50
N LYS A 95 2.33 0.22 17.63
CA LYS A 95 3.24 0.73 16.59
C LYS A 95 3.18 -0.09 15.31
N MET A 96 3.08 -1.42 15.44
CA MET A 96 3.06 -2.33 14.30
C MET A 96 1.75 -2.20 13.51
N LEU A 97 0.60 -2.11 14.20
CA LEU A 97 -0.68 -1.82 13.55
C LEU A 97 -0.65 -0.48 12.79
N LYS A 98 -0.08 0.57 13.39
CA LYS A 98 0.06 1.87 12.71
C LYS A 98 0.95 1.80 11.49
N THR A 99 2.03 1.02 11.56
CA THR A 99 2.91 0.77 10.41
C THR A 99 2.14 0.06 9.30
N ALA A 100 1.38 -1.00 9.63
CA ALA A 100 0.52 -1.71 8.69
C ALA A 100 -0.50 -0.79 8.00
N LEU A 101 -1.14 0.10 8.77
CA LEU A 101 -2.07 1.10 8.24
C LEU A 101 -1.36 2.14 7.37
N ALA A 102 -0.14 2.56 7.73
CA ALA A 102 0.63 3.53 6.96
C ALA A 102 1.06 2.98 5.59
N LEU A 103 1.47 1.70 5.55
CA LEU A 103 1.79 0.99 4.31
C LEU A 103 0.56 0.90 3.39
N GLN A 104 -0.59 0.48 3.94
CA GLN A 104 -1.85 0.39 3.20
C GLN A 104 -2.32 1.76 2.69
N LEU A 105 -2.21 2.81 3.51
CA LEU A 105 -2.57 4.16 3.09
C LEU A 105 -1.67 4.63 1.94
N GLY A 106 -0.35 4.47 2.08
CA GLY A 106 0.61 4.87 1.06
C GLY A 106 0.36 4.16 -0.27
N GLY A 107 0.18 2.84 -0.23
CA GLY A 107 -0.13 2.06 -1.44
C GLY A 107 -1.49 2.41 -2.06
N ALA A 108 -2.54 2.55 -1.23
CA ALA A 108 -3.87 2.94 -1.72
C ALA A 108 -3.84 4.31 -2.40
N VAL A 109 -3.16 5.30 -1.79
CA VAL A 109 -3.03 6.65 -2.36
C VAL A 109 -2.18 6.64 -3.63
N GLY A 110 -1.05 5.93 -3.68
CA GLY A 110 -0.20 5.85 -4.87
C GLY A 110 -0.95 5.30 -6.09
N ASN A 111 -1.76 4.26 -5.90
CA ASN A 111 -2.60 3.70 -6.95
C ASN A 111 -3.85 4.56 -7.27
N LEU A 112 -4.36 5.32 -6.31
CA LEU A 112 -5.47 6.26 -6.53
C LEU A 112 -5.03 7.45 -7.39
N ILE A 113 -3.82 7.99 -7.15
CA ILE A 113 -3.25 9.11 -7.92
C ILE A 113 -3.21 8.76 -9.41
N ASP A 114 -2.63 7.60 -9.75
CA ASP A 114 -2.59 7.09 -11.13
C ASP A 114 -3.99 6.99 -11.74
N ARG A 115 -4.96 6.41 -11.01
CA ARG A 115 -6.34 6.27 -11.51
C ARG A 115 -7.03 7.61 -11.76
N LEU A 116 -6.81 8.60 -10.90
CA LEU A 116 -7.41 9.94 -11.04
C LEU A 116 -6.76 10.74 -12.19
N LEU A 117 -5.45 10.62 -12.37
CA LEU A 117 -4.70 11.43 -13.34
C LEU A 117 -4.60 10.78 -14.72
N LEU A 118 -4.52 9.45 -14.78
CA LEU A 118 -4.21 8.68 -15.99
C LEU A 118 -5.36 7.73 -16.40
N GLY A 119 -6.33 7.48 -15.53
CA GLY A 119 -7.43 6.54 -15.76
C GLY A 119 -7.05 5.05 -15.62
N HIS A 120 -5.77 4.76 -15.35
CA HIS A 120 -5.19 3.42 -15.19
C HIS A 120 -4.02 3.47 -14.22
N VAL A 121 -3.56 2.32 -13.74
CA VAL A 121 -2.36 2.17 -12.90
C VAL A 121 -1.16 1.78 -13.74
N THR A 122 0.00 2.37 -13.47
CA THR A 122 1.29 1.99 -14.07
C THR A 122 1.89 0.82 -13.30
N ASP A 123 1.93 -0.37 -13.92
CA ASP A 123 2.54 -1.58 -13.36
C ASP A 123 3.83 -1.90 -14.12
N PHE A 124 4.83 -2.47 -13.42
CA PHE A 124 6.15 -2.68 -14.02
C PHE A 124 6.98 -3.86 -13.50
N PHE A 125 6.73 -4.38 -12.30
CA PHE A 125 7.44 -5.57 -11.81
C PHE A 125 6.80 -6.85 -12.32
N ASP A 126 7.54 -7.62 -13.12
CA ASP A 126 7.06 -8.82 -13.79
C ASP A 126 7.92 -10.06 -13.43
N PHE A 127 7.34 -10.97 -12.65
CA PHE A 127 7.94 -12.25 -12.28
C PHE A 127 7.60 -13.40 -13.25
N ARG A 128 6.94 -13.12 -14.37
CA ARG A 128 6.51 -14.06 -15.43
C ARG A 128 5.45 -15.08 -15.04
N ILE A 129 5.34 -15.43 -13.76
CA ILE A 129 4.37 -16.38 -13.20
C ILE A 129 3.29 -15.70 -12.35
N TRP A 130 3.34 -14.38 -12.22
CA TRP A 130 2.45 -13.56 -11.40
C TRP A 130 2.04 -12.31 -12.18
N PRO A 131 0.83 -11.76 -11.99
CA PRO A 131 0.43 -10.49 -12.62
C PRO A 131 1.45 -9.38 -12.37
N VAL A 132 1.68 -8.52 -13.36
CA VAL A 132 2.58 -7.37 -13.21
C VAL A 132 2.03 -6.43 -12.13
N PHE A 133 2.91 -5.91 -11.26
CA PHE A 133 2.52 -5.05 -10.14
C PHE A 133 3.50 -3.89 -9.95
N ASN A 134 3.23 -3.03 -8.95
CA ASN A 134 4.08 -1.89 -8.61
C ASN A 134 4.40 -1.80 -7.11
N ILE A 135 5.09 -0.74 -6.70
CA ILE A 135 5.48 -0.51 -5.30
C ILE A 135 4.27 -0.27 -4.40
N ALA A 136 3.25 0.46 -4.88
CA ALA A 136 2.00 0.63 -4.14
C ALA A 136 1.32 -0.71 -3.83
N ASP A 137 1.30 -1.67 -4.76
CA ASP A 137 0.74 -3.01 -4.52
C ASP A 137 1.55 -3.78 -3.46
N MET A 138 2.88 -3.72 -3.54
CA MET A 138 3.76 -4.31 -2.52
C MET A 138 3.48 -3.72 -1.14
N ALA A 139 3.29 -2.41 -1.03
CA ALA A 139 2.97 -1.75 0.22
C ALA A 139 1.62 -2.21 0.80
N VAL A 140 0.60 -2.37 -0.04
CA VAL A 140 -0.71 -2.93 0.38
C VAL A 140 -0.53 -4.35 0.90
N VAL A 141 0.16 -5.23 0.16
CA VAL A 141 0.37 -6.64 0.56
C VAL A 141 1.15 -6.73 1.88
N LEU A 142 2.25 -5.99 2.02
CA LEU A 142 3.04 -5.96 3.26
C LEU A 142 2.22 -5.41 4.44
N GLY A 143 1.40 -4.39 4.21
CA GLY A 143 0.50 -3.87 5.22
C GLY A 143 -0.55 -4.89 5.68
N VAL A 144 -1.12 -5.66 4.75
CA VAL A 144 -2.03 -6.77 5.08
C VAL A 144 -1.31 -7.86 5.87
N ILE A 145 -0.09 -8.26 5.47
CA ILE A 145 0.71 -9.26 6.19
C ILE A 145 0.97 -8.81 7.62
N LEU A 146 1.38 -7.56 7.84
CA LEU A 146 1.61 -7.01 9.18
C LEU A 146 0.32 -6.94 10.02
N LEU A 147 -0.81 -6.59 9.40
CA LEU A 147 -2.10 -6.58 10.08
C LEU A 147 -2.51 -7.99 10.53
N CYS A 148 -2.40 -8.97 9.63
CA CYS A 148 -2.68 -10.38 9.96
C CYS A 148 -1.76 -10.89 11.07
N TRP A 149 -0.47 -10.55 11.02
CA TRP A 149 0.49 -10.91 12.06
C TRP A 149 0.11 -10.33 13.43
N GLU A 150 -0.31 -9.06 13.50
CA GLU A 150 -0.76 -8.44 14.76
C GLU A 150 -2.00 -9.14 15.33
N ILE A 151 -2.97 -9.49 14.47
CA ILE A 151 -4.19 -10.19 14.86
C ILE A 151 -3.84 -11.57 15.42
N LEU A 152 -3.02 -12.34 14.69
CA LEU A 152 -2.62 -13.69 15.10
C LEU A 152 -1.79 -13.69 16.38
N LYS A 153 -0.95 -12.67 16.61
CA LYS A 153 -0.20 -12.51 17.86
C LYS A 153 -1.10 -12.10 19.03
N SER A 154 -2.17 -11.34 18.77
CA SER A 154 -3.08 -10.86 19.81
C SER A 154 -4.03 -11.95 20.34
N SER A 155 -4.24 -13.04 19.59
CA SER A 155 -5.17 -14.13 19.91
C SER A 155 -4.70 -15.23 20.90
N PRO A 156 -3.41 -15.49 21.21
CA PRO A 156 -3.03 -16.57 22.14
C PRO A 156 -2.66 -16.13 23.57
N GLU A 157 -2.24 -14.88 23.81
CA GLU A 157 -1.58 -14.53 25.09
C GLU A 157 -2.51 -13.94 26.17
N LYS A 158 -3.68 -13.40 25.82
CA LYS A 158 -4.57 -12.80 26.84
C LYS A 158 -5.27 -13.80 27.77
N LYS A 159 -5.29 -15.11 27.46
CA LYS A 159 -5.93 -16.13 28.30
C LYS A 159 -5.06 -16.69 29.44
N LYS A 160 -3.74 -16.42 29.48
CA LYS A 160 -2.84 -16.99 30.52
C LYS A 160 -2.56 -16.09 31.71
N GLN A 161 -2.91 -14.80 31.65
CA GLN A 161 -2.73 -13.84 32.75
C GLN A 161 -4.00 -13.59 33.58
N GLU A 162 -5.20 -13.89 33.07
CA GLU A 162 -6.45 -13.81 33.86
C GLU A 162 -6.67 -15.00 34.81
N PHE A 163 -5.82 -16.03 34.75
CA PHE A 163 -5.92 -17.24 35.58
C PHE A 163 -4.66 -17.48 36.45
N ARG A 164 -3.90 -16.43 36.80
CA ARG A 164 -2.82 -16.49 37.79
C ARG A 164 -3.03 -15.46 38.89
#